data_AF-A0A852MK02-F1
#
_entry.id   AF-A0A852MK02-F1
#
_cell.length_a   1.000
_cell.length_b   1.000
_cell.length_c   1.000
_cell.angle_alpha   90.00
_cell.angle_beta   90.00
_cell.angle_gamma   90.00
#
_symmetry.space_group_name_H-M   'P 1'
#
loop_
_entity.id
_entity.type
_entity.pdbx_description
1 polymer ?
#
loop_
_entity_poly.entity_id
_entity_poly.type
_entity_poly.pdbx_seq_one_letter_code
_entity_poly.pdbx_strand_id
1 'polypeptide(L)'
;RAPKSPFLGCPGLMWLQQGEGGTGLRHTCEQGDGLSRYGWLQHDGESFGVQELQDGKLWLRTEFVKRPGGEHGGDWSWRVTARLKVRSAAPRAPGAAAGVDSSAPGAPQGTDGPAPLLSLFFYAATDGQGTLEPHLENGTRLAAVTGATEELGRFTLTFLRPTAGAGSQEPKFASYNSLDAPSPGLHRLSELVRSSLRGHFSFAPP
;
A
#
# COMPACT_ATOMS: atom_id res chain seq x y z
N ARG A 1 -3.02 27.95 -4.60
CA ARG A 1 -2.39 27.88 -3.25
C ARG A 1 -2.92 26.61 -2.59
N ALA A 2 -2.07 25.60 -2.37
CA ALA A 2 -2.44 24.45 -1.53
C ALA A 2 -2.87 24.97 -0.14
N PRO A 3 -3.85 24.33 0.52
CA PRO A 3 -4.27 24.74 1.86
C PRO A 3 -3.03 24.89 2.75
N LYS A 4 -2.97 26.02 3.46
CA LYS A 4 -1.80 26.45 4.25
C LYS A 4 -1.90 25.99 5.71
N SER A 5 -2.85 25.12 6.07
CA SER A 5 -2.81 24.40 7.33
C SER A 5 -2.09 23.06 7.16
N PRO A 6 -1.06 22.74 7.97
CA PRO A 6 -0.30 21.50 7.80
C PRO A 6 -0.97 20.22 8.33
N PHE A 7 -2.19 20.26 8.90
CA PHE A 7 -2.56 19.21 9.86
C PHE A 7 -3.89 18.47 9.66
N LEU A 8 -4.62 18.76 8.58
CA LEU A 8 -5.77 17.95 8.18
C LEU A 8 -5.58 17.38 6.77
N GLY A 9 -5.50 16.05 6.68
CA GLY A 9 -5.83 15.34 5.44
C GLY A 9 -4.69 15.01 4.47
N CYS A 10 -3.46 14.76 4.92
CA CYS A 10 -2.53 13.99 4.10
C CYS A 10 -2.89 12.50 4.19
N PRO A 11 -3.57 11.90 3.18
CA PRO A 11 -3.65 10.45 3.11
C PRO A 11 -2.23 9.91 3.08
N GLY A 12 -1.91 9.05 4.03
CA GLY A 12 -0.62 8.36 4.01
C GLY A 12 -0.76 6.95 3.48
N LEU A 13 0.38 6.44 3.02
CA LEU A 13 0.55 5.05 2.64
C LEU A 13 1.57 4.42 3.58
N MET A 14 1.20 3.31 4.18
CA MET A 14 2.16 2.35 4.71
C MET A 14 2.08 1.06 3.91
N TRP A 15 3.15 0.28 3.89
CA TRP A 15 3.14 -1.03 3.27
C TRP A 15 3.92 -2.06 4.09
N LEU A 16 3.51 -3.30 3.97
CA LEU A 16 4.11 -4.44 4.64
C LEU A 16 4.13 -5.63 3.68
N GLN A 17 5.32 -6.17 3.42
CA GLN A 17 5.46 -7.46 2.75
C GLN A 17 5.39 -8.56 3.81
N GLN A 18 4.43 -9.48 3.71
CA GLN A 18 4.27 -10.59 4.65
C GLN A 18 5.21 -11.75 4.22
N GLY A 19 6.03 -12.27 5.14
CA GLY A 19 7.01 -13.34 4.89
C GLY A 19 8.01 -13.53 6.03
N GLU A 20 8.88 -14.56 5.92
CA GLU A 20 9.82 -14.95 6.98
C GLU A 20 10.81 -13.84 7.32
N GLY A 21 10.75 -13.33 8.56
CA GLY A 21 11.77 -12.43 9.12
C GLY A 21 11.29 -11.18 9.88
N GLY A 22 9.98 -10.93 10.01
CA GLY A 22 9.44 -9.88 10.88
C GLY A 22 8.50 -8.87 10.19
N THR A 23 7.89 -7.98 10.99
CA THR A 23 6.96 -6.95 10.50
C THR A 23 7.71 -5.74 9.94
N GLY A 24 8.20 -5.86 8.70
CA GLY A 24 8.83 -4.75 7.96
C GLY A 24 7.84 -3.66 7.52
N LEU A 25 7.00 -3.16 8.44
CA LEU A 25 6.06 -2.08 8.16
C LEU A 25 6.85 -0.82 7.82
N ARG A 26 6.65 -0.30 6.61
CA ARG A 26 7.25 0.95 6.13
C ARG A 26 6.23 2.06 6.07
N HIS A 27 6.68 3.27 6.41
CA HIS A 27 5.87 4.49 6.43
C HIS A 27 6.67 5.68 5.90
N THR A 28 7.94 5.81 6.31
CA THR A 28 8.90 6.78 5.80
C THR A 28 9.88 6.13 4.83
N CYS A 29 10.48 6.93 3.94
CA CYS A 29 11.61 6.53 3.10
C CYS A 29 12.89 7.07 3.75
N GLU A 30 13.50 6.31 4.66
CA GLU A 30 14.69 6.76 5.41
C GLU A 30 15.97 6.21 4.78
N GLN A 31 17.05 7.00 4.73
CA GLN A 31 18.29 6.61 4.04
C GLN A 31 18.95 5.32 4.59
N GLY A 32 18.56 4.87 5.79
CA GLY A 32 19.02 3.63 6.42
C GLY A 32 18.08 2.44 6.30
N ASP A 33 16.96 2.55 5.59
CA ASP A 33 15.89 1.54 5.58
C ASP A 33 16.08 0.44 4.51
N GLY A 34 17.16 0.50 3.74
CA GLY A 34 17.48 -0.48 2.69
C GLY A 34 16.63 -0.35 1.42
N LEU A 35 15.93 0.77 1.19
CA LEU A 35 15.31 1.04 -0.10
C LEU A 35 16.38 1.16 -1.19
N SER A 36 16.29 0.28 -2.19
CA SER A 36 17.24 0.24 -3.31
C SER A 36 17.09 1.42 -4.28
N ARG A 37 15.90 2.01 -4.36
CA ARG A 37 15.60 3.20 -5.17
C ARG A 37 14.30 3.82 -4.69
N TYR A 38 14.25 5.15 -4.59
CA TYR A 38 13.00 5.89 -4.45
C TYR A 38 13.16 7.29 -5.06
N GLY A 39 12.07 7.87 -5.57
CA GLY A 39 12.07 9.27 -6.03
C GLY A 39 10.93 9.62 -6.97
N TRP A 40 10.77 10.92 -7.21
CA TRP A 40 9.86 11.47 -8.21
C TRP A 40 10.40 11.23 -9.62
N LEU A 41 9.57 10.65 -10.49
CA LEU A 41 9.83 10.60 -11.93
C LEU A 41 9.32 11.86 -12.63
N GLN A 42 8.17 12.35 -12.18
CA GLN A 42 7.52 13.55 -12.69
C GLN A 42 6.82 14.23 -11.52
N HIS A 43 6.94 15.55 -11.41
CA HIS A 43 6.24 16.34 -10.41
C HIS A 43 6.29 17.81 -10.85
N ASP A 44 5.16 18.51 -10.80
CA ASP A 44 5.09 19.92 -11.19
C ASP A 44 5.13 20.89 -10.00
N GLY A 45 5.19 20.37 -8.77
CA GLY A 45 5.15 21.19 -7.55
C GLY A 45 3.73 21.54 -7.11
N GLU A 46 2.73 21.23 -7.91
CA GLU A 46 1.37 21.69 -7.70
C GLU A 46 0.34 20.62 -8.04
N SER A 47 0.04 20.37 -9.31
CA SER A 47 -1.16 19.65 -9.73
C SER A 47 -1.00 18.14 -9.88
N PHE A 48 0.21 17.61 -10.08
CA PHE A 48 0.39 16.17 -10.27
C PHE A 48 1.78 15.66 -9.87
N GLY A 49 1.87 14.36 -9.69
CA GLY A 49 3.15 13.70 -9.49
C GLY A 49 3.11 12.20 -9.68
N VAL A 50 4.26 11.67 -10.07
CA VAL A 50 4.55 10.25 -10.24
C VAL A 50 5.82 9.94 -9.47
N GLN A 51 5.71 9.09 -8.45
CA GLN A 51 6.83 8.59 -7.68
C GLN A 51 6.94 7.08 -7.85
N GLU A 52 8.18 6.60 -7.85
CA GLU A 52 8.49 5.17 -7.82
C GLU A 52 9.39 4.85 -6.64
N LEU A 53 9.22 3.64 -6.10
CA LEU A 53 10.10 3.08 -5.09
C LEU A 53 10.30 1.57 -5.30
N GLN A 54 11.48 1.10 -4.95
CA GLN A 54 11.90 -0.29 -5.03
C GLN A 54 12.41 -0.75 -3.66
N ASP A 55 11.63 -1.64 -3.05
CA ASP A 55 11.85 -2.22 -1.73
C ASP A 55 12.04 -3.73 -1.86
N GLY A 56 13.31 -4.17 -1.94
CA GLY A 56 13.62 -5.57 -2.23
C GLY A 56 12.94 -6.06 -3.51
N LYS A 57 12.00 -7.00 -3.39
CA LYS A 57 11.22 -7.55 -4.52
C LYS A 57 9.98 -6.72 -4.88
N LEU A 58 9.59 -5.79 -4.01
CA LEU A 58 8.42 -4.94 -4.20
C LEU A 58 8.80 -3.72 -5.03
N TRP A 59 8.09 -3.54 -6.14
CA TRP A 59 8.06 -2.29 -6.90
C TRP A 59 6.72 -1.61 -6.63
N LEU A 60 6.78 -0.35 -6.21
CA LEU A 60 5.62 0.49 -5.92
C LEU A 60 5.70 1.76 -6.76
N ARG A 61 4.56 2.15 -7.31
CA ARG A 61 4.38 3.41 -8.02
C ARG A 61 3.17 4.14 -7.46
N THR A 62 3.37 5.40 -7.10
CA THR A 62 2.37 6.29 -6.52
C THR A 62 2.13 7.45 -7.49
N GLU A 63 0.87 7.71 -7.83
CA GLU A 63 0.49 8.70 -8.85
C GLU A 63 -0.66 9.54 -8.35
N PHE A 64 -0.49 10.86 -8.26
CA PHE A 64 -1.57 11.75 -7.85
C PHE A 64 -1.87 12.81 -8.92
N VAL A 65 -3.13 13.25 -8.94
CA VAL A 65 -3.60 14.41 -9.71
C VAL A 65 -4.56 15.23 -8.86
N LYS A 66 -4.50 16.55 -8.99
CA LYS A 66 -5.42 17.50 -8.36
C LYS A 66 -6.25 18.19 -9.44
N ARG A 67 -7.53 18.38 -9.16
CA ARG A 67 -8.46 19.16 -9.96
C ARG A 67 -8.88 20.38 -9.12
N PRO A 68 -8.31 21.57 -9.38
CA PRO A 68 -8.75 22.79 -8.72
C PRO A 68 -10.24 23.04 -8.96
N GLY A 69 -10.94 23.56 -7.96
CA GLY A 69 -12.36 23.87 -8.06
C GLY A 69 -12.98 24.18 -6.70
N GLY A 70 -14.21 24.68 -6.72
CA GLY A 70 -14.95 25.05 -5.51
C GLY A 70 -14.26 26.13 -4.67
N GLU A 71 -14.71 26.25 -3.41
CA GLU A 71 -14.20 27.24 -2.45
C GLU A 71 -13.11 26.67 -1.52
N HIS A 72 -12.90 25.34 -1.55
CA HIS A 72 -12.05 24.60 -0.61
C HIS A 72 -10.83 23.92 -1.28
N GLY A 73 -10.41 24.38 -2.46
CA GLY A 73 -9.18 23.92 -3.11
C GLY A 73 -9.33 22.76 -4.11
N GLY A 74 -10.52 22.17 -4.22
CA GLY A 74 -10.89 21.20 -5.26
C GLY A 74 -10.67 19.74 -4.84
N ASP A 75 -10.57 18.87 -5.85
CA ASP A 75 -10.49 17.42 -5.67
C ASP A 75 -9.06 16.91 -5.91
N TRP A 76 -8.78 15.72 -5.41
CA TRP A 76 -7.58 14.98 -5.77
C TRP A 76 -7.88 13.49 -5.92
N SER A 77 -7.00 12.79 -6.62
CA SER A 77 -7.07 11.33 -6.76
C SER A 77 -5.67 10.75 -6.67
N TRP A 78 -5.56 9.61 -5.98
CA TRP A 78 -4.30 8.89 -5.81
C TRP A 78 -4.45 7.46 -6.31
N ARG A 79 -3.46 7.00 -7.08
CA ARG A 79 -3.33 5.61 -7.51
C ARG A 79 -2.02 5.04 -6.97
N VAL A 80 -2.12 3.85 -6.38
CA VAL A 80 -0.98 3.05 -5.93
C VAL A 80 -0.95 1.76 -6.74
N THR A 81 0.12 1.55 -7.49
CA THR A 81 0.37 0.31 -8.24
C THR A 81 1.48 -0.46 -7.57
N ALA A 82 1.22 -1.73 -7.25
CA ALA A 82 2.20 -2.61 -6.62
C ALA A 82 2.49 -3.84 -7.48
N ARG A 83 3.76 -4.18 -7.63
CA ARG A 83 4.21 -5.40 -8.32
C ARG A 83 5.28 -6.10 -7.47
N LEU A 84 5.03 -7.35 -7.15
CA LEU A 84 6.03 -8.21 -6.52
C LEU A 84 6.75 -8.99 -7.61
N LYS A 85 8.08 -8.83 -7.69
CA LYS A 85 8.91 -9.66 -8.56
C LYS A 85 8.92 -11.08 -7.99
N VAL A 86 8.15 -11.98 -8.60
CA VAL A 86 8.28 -13.42 -8.35
C VAL A 86 9.65 -13.84 -8.87
N ARG A 87 10.39 -14.65 -8.12
CA ARG A 87 11.65 -15.21 -8.64
C ARG A 87 11.29 -16.00 -9.90
N SER A 88 11.74 -15.54 -11.06
CA SER A 88 11.80 -16.43 -12.23
C SER A 88 12.77 -17.54 -11.84
N ALA A 89 12.31 -18.78 -11.82
CA ALA A 89 13.22 -19.90 -11.95
C ALA A 89 14.00 -19.65 -13.24
N ALA A 90 15.34 -19.67 -13.17
CA ALA A 90 16.15 -19.56 -14.38
C ALA A 90 15.67 -20.62 -15.38
N PRO A 91 15.51 -20.28 -16.68
CA PRO A 91 15.21 -21.30 -17.67
C PRO A 91 16.35 -22.33 -17.61
N ARG A 92 16.03 -23.59 -17.27
CA ARG A 92 17.00 -24.68 -17.37
C ARG A 92 17.47 -24.70 -18.82
N ALA A 93 18.76 -24.48 -19.02
CA ALA A 93 19.39 -24.56 -20.33
C ALA A 93 19.03 -25.91 -20.99
N PRO A 94 18.46 -25.92 -22.20
CA PRO A 94 18.24 -27.16 -22.95
C PRO A 94 19.58 -27.57 -23.57
N GLY A 95 20.32 -28.46 -22.91
CA GLY A 95 21.55 -28.99 -23.52
C GLY A 95 22.54 -29.63 -22.55
N ALA A 96 22.18 -30.75 -21.96
CA ALA A 96 23.16 -31.76 -21.56
C ALA A 96 22.47 -33.13 -21.59
N ALA A 97 22.58 -33.82 -22.72
CA ALA A 97 22.07 -35.16 -22.88
C ALA A 97 23.06 -36.19 -22.34
N ALA A 98 22.50 -37.22 -21.70
CA ALA A 98 22.97 -38.59 -21.57
C ALA A 98 24.22 -38.88 -20.71
N GLY A 99 23.96 -39.26 -19.46
CA GLY A 99 24.76 -40.21 -18.69
C GLY A 99 23.81 -40.99 -17.79
N VAL A 100 23.59 -42.27 -18.10
CA VAL A 100 22.69 -43.16 -17.35
C VAL A 100 23.45 -43.65 -16.12
N ASP A 101 23.01 -43.25 -14.93
CA ASP A 101 23.16 -44.08 -13.74
C ASP A 101 21.98 -43.87 -12.78
N SER A 102 21.46 -44.99 -12.33
CA SER A 102 20.30 -45.18 -11.48
C SER A 102 20.76 -45.32 -10.03
N SER A 103 20.55 -44.31 -9.17
CA SER A 103 20.41 -44.42 -7.70
C SER A 103 20.39 -43.03 -7.04
N ALA A 104 19.20 -42.46 -6.77
CA ALA A 104 18.99 -41.49 -5.67
C ALA A 104 17.49 -41.18 -5.49
N PRO A 105 16.91 -41.31 -4.29
CA PRO A 105 15.61 -40.72 -3.97
C PRO A 105 15.82 -39.27 -3.51
N GLY A 106 15.07 -38.34 -4.09
CA GLY A 106 15.06 -36.95 -3.65
C GLY A 106 14.94 -35.96 -4.80
N ALA A 107 13.76 -35.90 -5.41
CA ALA A 107 13.40 -34.74 -6.22
C ALA A 107 13.63 -33.46 -5.39
N PRO A 108 14.21 -32.39 -5.94
CA PRO A 108 14.17 -31.11 -5.27
C PRO A 108 12.69 -30.73 -5.17
N GLN A 109 12.16 -30.76 -3.95
CA GLN A 109 10.87 -30.15 -3.65
C GLN A 109 10.95 -28.72 -4.15
N GLY A 110 10.18 -28.42 -5.20
CA GLY A 110 9.96 -27.05 -5.62
C GLY A 110 9.52 -26.30 -4.37
N THR A 111 10.32 -25.32 -3.95
CA THR A 111 9.93 -24.43 -2.87
C THR A 111 8.81 -23.55 -3.42
N ASP A 112 7.59 -24.10 -3.50
CA ASP A 112 6.34 -23.33 -3.56
C ASP A 112 6.18 -22.69 -2.18
N GLY A 113 7.05 -21.72 -1.91
CA GLY A 113 6.82 -20.77 -0.84
C GLY A 113 5.50 -20.05 -1.13
N PRO A 114 4.73 -19.69 -0.09
CA PRO A 114 3.48 -18.97 -0.28
C PRO A 114 3.71 -17.76 -1.17
N ALA A 115 2.78 -17.52 -2.11
CA ALA A 115 2.82 -16.36 -2.98
C ALA A 115 3.06 -15.10 -2.12
N PRO A 116 4.00 -14.23 -2.51
CA PRO A 116 4.36 -13.10 -1.65
C PRO A 116 3.13 -12.22 -1.45
N LEU A 117 2.77 -12.00 -0.20
CA LEU A 117 1.58 -11.24 0.18
C LEU A 117 1.99 -9.82 0.56
N LEU A 118 1.21 -8.85 0.06
CA LEU A 118 1.43 -7.43 0.31
C LEU A 118 0.21 -6.84 1.00
N SER A 119 0.43 -6.18 2.13
CA SER A 119 -0.56 -5.34 2.79
C SER A 119 -0.25 -3.87 2.49
N LEU A 120 -1.27 -3.14 2.02
CA LEU A 120 -1.24 -1.70 1.86
C LEU A 120 -2.17 -1.09 2.90
N PHE A 121 -1.72 -0.05 3.58
CA PHE A 121 -2.49 0.67 4.59
C PHE A 121 -2.72 2.08 4.09
N PHE A 122 -3.98 2.47 3.98
CA PHE A 122 -4.40 3.83 3.71
C PHE A 122 -5.07 4.37 4.97
N TYR A 123 -4.73 5.59 5.35
CA TYR A 123 -5.29 6.20 6.56
C TYR A 123 -5.66 7.67 6.32
N ALA A 124 -6.62 8.13 7.11
CA ALA A 124 -6.98 9.54 7.25
C ALA A 124 -6.98 9.85 8.74
N ALA A 125 -6.50 11.04 9.10
CA ALA A 125 -6.47 11.52 10.47
C ALA A 125 -6.78 13.01 10.53
N THR A 126 -7.33 13.44 11.65
CA THR A 126 -7.49 14.86 12.00
C THR A 126 -6.53 15.23 13.12
N ASP A 127 -6.27 16.52 13.27
CA ASP A 127 -5.47 17.10 14.34
C ASP A 127 -6.29 17.39 15.61
N GLY A 128 -7.45 16.75 15.73
CA GLY A 128 -8.43 17.00 16.79
C GLY A 128 -9.47 18.06 16.44
N GLN A 129 -9.33 18.75 15.30
CA GLN A 129 -10.39 19.59 14.75
C GLN A 129 -11.15 18.86 13.63
N GLY A 130 -12.47 19.04 13.61
CA GLY A 130 -13.35 18.39 12.64
C GLY A 130 -13.76 16.96 12.97
N THR A 131 -14.43 16.31 12.02
CA THR A 131 -14.99 14.96 12.19
C THR A 131 -14.58 14.04 11.04
N LEU A 132 -14.46 12.75 11.34
CA LEU A 132 -14.33 11.67 10.38
C LEU A 132 -15.34 10.59 10.73
N GLU A 133 -16.09 10.13 9.75
CA GLU A 133 -17.08 9.07 9.87
C GLU A 133 -16.75 7.98 8.84
N PRO A 134 -16.33 6.78 9.28
CA PRO A 134 -16.00 5.68 8.39
C PRO A 134 -17.24 4.95 7.89
N HIS A 135 -17.27 4.64 6.59
CA HIS A 135 -18.31 3.86 5.94
C HIS A 135 -17.76 2.49 5.57
N LEU A 136 -18.12 1.47 6.35
CA LEU A 136 -17.68 0.09 6.17
C LEU A 136 -18.68 -0.72 5.34
N GLU A 137 -18.18 -1.47 4.35
CA GLU A 137 -18.88 -2.54 3.68
C GLU A 137 -18.52 -3.89 4.32
N ASN A 138 -19.53 -4.75 4.52
CA ASN A 138 -19.37 -6.10 5.08
C ASN A 138 -18.57 -6.13 6.40
N GLY A 139 -18.63 -5.05 7.20
CA GLY A 139 -18.00 -4.92 8.51
C GLY A 139 -16.47 -4.79 8.53
N THR A 140 -15.79 -4.87 7.38
CA THR A 140 -14.31 -4.93 7.31
C THR A 140 -13.69 -4.04 6.25
N ARG A 141 -14.40 -3.77 5.15
CA ARG A 141 -13.90 -2.96 4.04
C ARG A 141 -14.28 -1.50 4.23
N LEU A 142 -13.31 -0.65 4.51
CA LEU A 142 -13.52 0.80 4.45
C LEU A 142 -13.75 1.23 3.00
N ALA A 143 -14.99 1.62 2.68
CA ALA A 143 -15.37 2.05 1.34
C ALA A 143 -15.22 3.56 1.18
N ALA A 144 -15.59 4.31 2.22
CA ALA A 144 -15.42 5.76 2.25
C ALA A 144 -15.21 6.27 3.69
N VAL A 145 -14.71 7.50 3.81
CA VAL A 145 -14.73 8.30 5.03
C VAL A 145 -15.32 9.65 4.67
N THR A 146 -16.43 10.02 5.31
CA THR A 146 -16.96 11.37 5.22
C THR A 146 -16.42 12.20 6.36
N GLY A 147 -16.10 13.46 6.11
CA GLY A 147 -15.61 14.33 7.15
C GLY A 147 -16.01 15.78 6.95
N ALA A 148 -15.80 16.57 7.99
CA ALA A 148 -16.00 18.01 7.95
C ALA A 148 -14.93 18.71 8.78
N THR A 149 -14.36 19.79 8.25
CA THR A 149 -13.38 20.63 8.94
C THR A 149 -13.67 22.11 8.64
N GLU A 150 -13.08 23.01 9.43
CA GLU A 150 -13.20 24.45 9.20
C GLU A 150 -12.58 24.89 7.86
N GLU A 151 -11.42 24.35 7.48
CA GLU A 151 -10.71 24.77 6.26
C GLU A 151 -11.25 24.09 4.99
N LEU A 152 -11.57 22.80 5.05
CA LEU A 152 -11.97 22.02 3.87
C LEU A 152 -13.49 21.92 3.68
N GLY A 153 -14.28 22.42 4.64
CA GLY A 153 -15.71 22.17 4.68
C GLY A 153 -16.00 20.67 4.76
N ARG A 154 -17.09 20.24 4.13
CA ARG A 154 -17.48 18.81 4.04
C ARG A 154 -16.73 18.14 2.89
N PHE A 155 -16.20 16.94 3.15
CA PHE A 155 -15.50 16.15 2.15
C PHE A 155 -15.79 14.66 2.28
N THR A 156 -15.43 13.91 1.24
CA THR A 156 -15.51 12.45 1.21
C THR A 156 -14.23 11.88 0.63
N LEU A 157 -13.61 10.93 1.33
CA LEU A 157 -12.52 10.11 0.84
C LEU A 157 -13.08 8.75 0.44
N THR A 158 -12.83 8.29 -0.78
CA THR A 158 -13.35 7.00 -1.28
C THR A 158 -12.21 6.05 -1.59
N PHE A 159 -12.31 4.81 -1.09
CA PHE A 159 -11.31 3.76 -1.27
C PHE A 159 -11.82 2.71 -2.26
N LEU A 160 -11.35 2.78 -3.51
CA LEU A 160 -11.75 1.86 -4.57
C LEU A 160 -11.15 0.46 -4.38
N ARG A 161 -11.83 -0.55 -4.91
CA ARG A 161 -11.33 -1.94 -4.92
C ARG A 161 -10.10 -2.05 -5.82
N PRO A 162 -9.11 -2.90 -5.49
CA PRO A 162 -7.93 -3.08 -6.31
C PRO A 162 -8.30 -3.77 -7.63
N THR A 163 -7.60 -3.39 -8.70
CA THR A 163 -7.73 -3.99 -10.02
C THR A 163 -6.44 -4.71 -10.43
N ALA A 164 -6.54 -5.65 -11.38
CA ALA A 164 -5.42 -6.49 -11.80
C ALA A 164 -4.28 -5.72 -12.52
N GLY A 165 -4.55 -4.54 -13.10
CA GLY A 165 -3.55 -3.74 -13.79
C GLY A 165 -4.01 -2.33 -14.14
N ALA A 166 -3.06 -1.53 -14.66
CA ALA A 166 -3.35 -0.18 -15.12
C ALA A 166 -4.31 -0.24 -16.32
N GLY A 167 -5.51 0.34 -16.18
CA GLY A 167 -6.54 0.34 -17.20
C GLY A 167 -7.46 -0.89 -17.23
N SER A 168 -7.19 -1.92 -16.43
CA SER A 168 -8.14 -3.04 -16.26
C SER A 168 -9.22 -2.65 -15.24
N GLN A 169 -10.48 -2.95 -15.55
CA GLN A 169 -11.58 -2.89 -14.59
C GLN A 169 -11.81 -4.24 -13.88
N GLU A 170 -11.02 -5.25 -14.23
CA GLU A 170 -11.09 -6.57 -13.61
C GLU A 170 -10.76 -6.48 -12.11
N PRO A 171 -11.70 -6.85 -11.23
CA PRO A 171 -11.50 -6.79 -9.80
C PRO A 171 -10.47 -7.84 -9.38
N LYS A 172 -9.52 -7.41 -8.55
CA LYS A 172 -8.58 -8.32 -7.91
C LYS A 172 -9.11 -8.71 -6.53
N PHE A 173 -9.06 -10.00 -6.21
CA PHE A 173 -9.38 -10.45 -4.86
C PHE A 173 -8.43 -9.81 -3.84
N ALA A 174 -8.98 -9.33 -2.73
CA ALA A 174 -8.24 -8.74 -1.63
C ALA A 174 -8.98 -8.96 -0.32
N SER A 175 -8.22 -9.15 0.76
CA SER A 175 -8.74 -9.14 2.13
C SER A 175 -8.70 -7.71 2.68
N TYR A 176 -9.70 -7.33 3.46
CA TYR A 176 -9.83 -6.00 4.02
C TYR A 176 -9.85 -6.07 5.55
N ASN A 177 -9.21 -5.10 6.18
CA ASN A 177 -9.26 -4.88 7.61
C ASN A 177 -9.33 -3.37 7.84
N SER A 178 -10.01 -2.96 8.91
CA SER A 178 -10.11 -1.56 9.31
C SER A 178 -9.67 -1.40 10.77
N LEU A 179 -9.01 -0.30 11.05
CA LEU A 179 -8.62 0.11 12.40
C LEU A 179 -9.11 1.55 12.61
N ASP A 180 -9.91 1.75 13.64
CA ASP A 180 -10.26 3.06 14.16
C ASP A 180 -9.64 3.19 15.56
N ALA A 181 -8.80 4.20 15.74
CA ALA A 181 -8.04 4.39 16.96
C ALA A 181 -7.64 5.86 17.16
N PRO A 182 -7.70 6.37 18.40
CA PRO A 182 -7.15 7.68 18.71
C PRO A 182 -5.63 7.65 18.57
N SER A 183 -5.06 8.64 17.88
CA SER A 183 -3.63 8.81 17.77
C SER A 183 -3.17 10.06 18.52
N PRO A 184 -2.17 9.97 19.42
CA PRO A 184 -1.61 11.14 20.11
C PRO A 184 -0.77 12.04 19.18
N GLY A 185 -0.59 11.65 17.90
CA GLY A 185 0.07 12.45 16.88
C GLY A 185 0.48 11.62 15.67
N LEU A 186 0.60 12.27 14.51
CA LEU A 186 0.95 11.61 13.25
C LEU A 186 2.27 10.82 13.31
N HIS A 187 3.23 11.30 14.09
CA HIS A 187 4.54 10.65 14.28
C HIS A 187 4.45 9.26 14.95
N ARG A 188 3.35 8.95 15.66
CA ARG A 188 3.16 7.65 16.34
C ARG A 188 2.34 6.65 15.54
N LEU A 189 1.86 7.02 14.35
CA LEU A 189 0.98 6.16 13.55
C LEU A 189 1.64 4.81 13.21
N SER A 190 2.94 4.79 12.90
CA SER A 190 3.67 3.56 12.60
C SER A 190 3.66 2.58 13.78
N GLU A 191 3.84 3.09 15.01
CA GLU A 191 3.86 2.26 16.22
C GLU A 191 2.46 1.74 16.56
N LEU A 192 1.45 2.59 16.40
CA LEU A 192 0.04 2.24 16.60
C LEU A 192 -0.41 1.13 15.64
N VAL A 193 -0.07 1.24 14.35
CA VAL A 193 -0.38 0.19 13.37
C VAL A 193 0.41 -1.08 13.67
N ARG A 194 1.68 -0.97 14.04
CA ARG A 194 2.50 -2.14 14.39
C ARG A 194 1.98 -2.88 15.62
N SER A 195 1.45 -2.16 16.62
CA SER A 195 0.90 -2.79 17.83
C SER A 195 -0.41 -3.51 17.56
N SER A 196 -1.29 -2.95 16.72
CA SER A 196 -2.56 -3.59 16.35
C SER A 196 -2.34 -4.89 15.56
N LEU A 197 -1.31 -4.95 14.71
CA LEU A 197 -0.96 -6.13 13.91
C LEU A 197 -0.51 -7.35 14.73
N ARG A 198 -0.10 -7.18 15.99
CA ARG A 198 0.40 -8.27 16.84
C ARG A 198 -0.70 -9.19 17.40
N GLY A 199 -1.98 -8.85 17.17
CA GLY A 199 -3.13 -9.55 17.74
C GLY A 199 -3.70 -10.70 16.90
N HIS A 200 -4.10 -10.47 15.63
CA HIS A 200 -5.12 -11.37 15.00
C HIS A 200 -5.15 -11.41 13.45
N PHE A 201 -4.04 -11.26 12.73
CA PHE A 201 -4.10 -11.23 11.26
C PHE A 201 -3.56 -12.52 10.63
N SER A 202 -4.45 -13.45 10.27
CA SER A 202 -4.16 -14.55 9.34
C SER A 202 -4.82 -14.29 7.99
N PHE A 203 -4.02 -14.32 6.93
CA PHE A 203 -4.56 -14.40 5.57
C PHE A 203 -4.89 -15.86 5.28
N ALA A 204 -6.15 -16.14 4.96
CA ALA A 204 -6.60 -17.41 4.40
C ALA A 204 -7.21 -17.13 3.02
N PRO A 205 -6.61 -17.57 1.91
CA PRO A 205 -7.31 -17.62 0.64
C PRO A 205 -8.47 -18.63 0.74
N PRO A 206 -9.57 -18.43 -0.01
CA PRO A 206 -10.66 -19.41 -0.07
C PRO A 206 -10.22 -20.74 -0.70
#